data_AF-L5LB60-F1
#
_entry.id   AF-L5LB60-F1
#
_cell.length_a   1.000
_cell.length_b   1.000
_cell.length_c   1.000
_cell.angle_alpha   90.00
_cell.angle_beta   90.00
_cell.angle_gamma   90.00
#
_symmetry.space_group_name_H-M   'P 1'
#
loop_
_entity.id
_entity.type
_entity.pdbx_description
1 polymer ?
#
loop_
_entity_poly.entity_id
_entity_poly.type
_entity_poly.pdbx_seq_one_letter_code
_entity_poly.pdbx_strand_id
1 'polypeptide(L)'
;MVNATVFFGIAVKGKPLGWVSFEQFADKVPKTAENFRALSTGEKGFGYKGGKSIYWQEFENENFVLKHTGPGILSMANAGPNTIVPSFS
;
A
#
# COMPACT_ATOMS: atom_id res chain seq x y z
N MET A 1 10.10 -14.12 -6.34
CA MET A 1 8.74 -13.54 -6.48
C MET A 1 8.87 -12.35 -7.40
N VAL A 2 7.93 -12.11 -8.32
CA VAL A 2 7.97 -10.95 -9.22
C VAL A 2 7.34 -9.76 -8.49
N ASN A 3 8.01 -8.61 -8.50
CA ASN A 3 7.47 -7.39 -7.89
C ASN A 3 6.23 -6.93 -8.66
N ALA A 4 5.14 -6.70 -7.93
CA ALA A 4 3.93 -6.16 -8.52
C ALA A 4 4.09 -4.66 -8.76
N THR A 5 3.63 -4.17 -9.92
CA THR A 5 3.48 -2.75 -10.19
C THR A 5 2.00 -2.40 -10.22
N VAL A 6 1.59 -1.35 -9.51
CA VAL A 6 0.21 -0.83 -9.52
C VAL A 6 0.18 0.62 -9.95
N PHE A 7 -0.94 1.06 -10.53
CA PHE A 7 -1.08 2.38 -11.17
C PHE A 7 -2.28 3.13 -10.62
N PHE A 8 -2.07 4.35 -10.16
CA PHE A 8 -3.14 5.24 -9.69
C PHE A 8 -3.32 6.41 -10.65
N GLY A 9 -4.54 6.59 -11.14
CA GLY A 9 -4.94 7.82 -11.82
C GLY A 9 -5.25 8.89 -10.78
N ILE A 10 -4.49 9.98 -10.78
CA ILE A 10 -4.70 11.10 -9.85
C ILE A 10 -5.61 12.13 -10.53
N ALA A 11 -6.63 12.58 -9.82
CA ALA A 11 -7.48 13.70 -10.23
C ALA A 11 -7.71 14.67 -9.06
N VAL A 12 -7.70 15.97 -9.35
CA VAL A 12 -8.02 17.02 -8.38
C VAL A 12 -9.23 17.79 -8.89
N LYS A 13 -10.27 17.88 -8.07
CA LYS A 13 -11.57 18.51 -8.45
C LYS A 13 -12.13 17.93 -9.76
N GLY A 14 -11.99 16.62 -9.97
CA GLY A 14 -12.45 15.92 -11.18
C GLY A 14 -11.56 16.10 -12.41
N LYS A 15 -10.52 16.94 -12.37
CA LYS A 15 -9.56 17.07 -13.48
C LYS A 15 -8.42 16.06 -13.30
N PRO A 16 -8.19 15.15 -14.27
CA PRO A 16 -7.06 14.22 -14.20
C PRO A 16 -5.73 14.96 -14.29
N LEU A 17 -4.78 14.58 -13.45
CA LEU A 17 -3.42 15.11 -13.40
C LEU A 17 -2.38 14.14 -13.96
N GLY A 18 -2.71 12.86 -14.06
CA GLY A 18 -1.84 11.83 -14.64
C GLY A 18 -1.88 10.54 -13.85
N TRP A 19 -0.90 9.69 -14.12
CA TRP A 19 -0.76 8.37 -13.51
C TRP A 19 0.50 8.30 -12.66
N VAL A 20 0.40 7.64 -11.52
CA VAL A 20 1.53 7.28 -10.67
C VAL A 20 1.64 5.77 -10.62
N SER A 21 2.82 5.24 -10.90
CA SER A 21 3.13 3.81 -10.77
C SER A 21 3.91 3.55 -9.49
N PHE A 22 3.55 2.49 -8.77
CA PHE A 22 4.24 2.03 -7.57
C PHE A 22 4.73 0.60 -7.79
N GLU A 23 6.04 0.38 -7.61
CA GLU A 23 6.62 -0.95 -7.56
C GLU A 23 6.69 -1.43 -6.10
N GLN A 24 6.27 -2.67 -5.86
CA GLN A 24 6.19 -3.25 -4.53
C GLN A 24 7.35 -4.20 -4.26
N PHE A 25 8.04 -4.03 -3.13
CA PHE A 25 9.14 -4.90 -2.67
C PHE A 25 8.63 -6.23 -2.08
N ALA A 26 7.96 -7.04 -2.89
CA ALA A 26 7.34 -8.29 -2.45
C ALA A 26 8.35 -9.34 -1.95
N ASP A 27 9.62 -9.24 -2.33
CA ASP A 27 10.70 -10.08 -1.82
C ASP A 27 11.09 -9.74 -0.37
N LYS A 28 10.89 -8.48 0.06
CA LYS A 28 11.17 -8.03 1.41
C LYS A 28 9.94 -8.03 2.29
N VAL A 29 8.80 -7.59 1.77
CA VAL A 29 7.57 -7.38 2.54
C VAL A 29 6.34 -8.00 1.85
N PRO A 30 6.29 -9.33 1.66
CA PRO A 30 5.25 -9.99 0.87
C PRO A 30 3.81 -9.74 1.36
N LYS A 31 3.56 -9.71 2.68
CA LYS A 31 2.19 -9.44 3.20
C LYS A 31 1.79 -7.99 2.96
N THR A 32 2.72 -7.07 3.17
CA THR A 32 2.48 -5.64 2.97
C THR A 32 2.22 -5.32 1.50
N ALA A 33 3.03 -5.90 0.62
CA ALA A 33 2.86 -5.81 -0.83
C ALA A 33 1.49 -6.36 -1.25
N GLU A 34 1.15 -7.58 -0.83
CA GLU A 34 -0.12 -8.20 -1.21
C GLU A 34 -1.34 -7.40 -0.74
N ASN A 35 -1.29 -6.83 0.48
CA ASN A 35 -2.34 -5.92 0.95
C ASN A 35 -2.48 -4.69 0.02
N PHE A 36 -1.38 -4.02 -0.34
CA PHE A 36 -1.45 -2.87 -1.24
C PHE A 36 -1.94 -3.24 -2.64
N ARG A 37 -1.46 -4.36 -3.21
CA ARG A 37 -1.89 -4.87 -4.51
C ARG A 37 -3.39 -5.15 -4.54
N ALA A 38 -3.90 -5.91 -3.57
CA ALA A 38 -5.30 -6.30 -3.55
C ALA A 38 -6.24 -5.11 -3.32
N LEU A 39 -5.83 -4.14 -2.50
CA LEU A 39 -6.59 -2.89 -2.33
C LEU A 39 -6.58 -2.00 -3.58
N SER A 40 -5.49 -2.04 -4.36
CA SER A 40 -5.40 -1.36 -5.67
C SER A 40 -6.34 -1.96 -6.70
N THR A 41 -6.42 -3.29 -6.78
CA THR A 41 -7.24 -3.98 -7.79
C THR A 41 -8.71 -4.05 -7.39
N GLY A 42 -9.01 -3.98 -6.09
CA GLY A 42 -10.36 -4.18 -5.58
C GLY A 42 -10.84 -5.63 -5.67
N GLU A 43 -9.93 -6.59 -5.90
CA GLU A 43 -10.28 -8.00 -6.17
C GLU A 43 -10.98 -8.69 -4.99
N LYS A 44 -10.90 -8.12 -3.78
CA LYS A 44 -11.59 -8.61 -2.57
C LYS A 44 -12.98 -8.01 -2.39
N GLY A 45 -13.51 -7.27 -3.37
CA GLY A 45 -14.81 -6.61 -3.32
C GLY A 45 -14.80 -5.26 -2.60
N PHE A 46 -13.62 -4.81 -2.15
CA PHE A 46 -13.37 -3.49 -1.58
C PHE A 46 -11.95 -3.04 -1.95
N GLY A 47 -11.70 -1.73 -1.91
CA GLY A 47 -10.38 -1.14 -2.12
C GLY A 47 -10.03 -0.16 -1.01
N TYR A 48 -9.25 0.88 -1.30
CA TYR A 48 -8.84 1.89 -0.32
C TYR A 48 -10.00 2.63 0.37
N LYS A 49 -11.19 2.61 -0.23
CA LYS A 49 -12.37 3.27 0.35
C LYS A 49 -12.86 2.49 1.58
N GLY A 50 -12.79 3.15 2.74
CA GLY A 50 -13.30 2.60 4.00
C GLY A 50 -12.24 2.08 4.96
N GLY A 51 -10.95 2.20 4.64
CA GLY A 51 -9.85 1.97 5.58
C GLY A 51 -9.85 0.56 6.18
N LYS A 52 -9.98 -0.47 5.33
CA LYS A 52 -9.91 -1.88 5.74
C LYS A 52 -8.76 -2.60 5.03
N SER A 53 -8.05 -3.45 5.75
CA SER A 53 -7.01 -4.33 5.22
C SER A 53 -7.64 -5.60 4.67
N ILE A 54 -6.96 -6.29 3.75
CA ILE A 54 -7.36 -7.66 3.36
C ILE A 54 -7.21 -8.68 4.49
N TYR A 55 -6.47 -8.30 5.53
CA TYR A 55 -6.29 -9.07 6.76
C TYR A 55 -7.20 -8.58 7.90
N TRP A 56 -8.32 -7.93 7.56
CA TRP A 56 -9.29 -7.31 8.47
C TRP A 56 -8.92 -5.89 8.92
N GLN A 57 -8.50 -5.70 10.16
CA GLN A 57 -8.26 -4.35 10.71
C GLN A 57 -6.78 -4.00 10.72
N GLU A 58 -5.98 -4.81 11.41
CA GLU A 58 -4.56 -4.55 11.66
C GLU A 58 -3.76 -5.81 11.39
N PHE A 59 -2.50 -5.64 10.99
CA PHE A 59 -1.55 -6.74 10.90
C PHE A 59 -0.18 -6.33 11.39
N GLU A 60 0.60 -7.32 11.81
CA GLU A 60 1.92 -7.10 12.38
C GLU A 60 2.91 -6.57 11.34
N ASN A 61 3.88 -5.79 11.82
CA ASN A 61 5.01 -5.36 11.02
C ASN A 61 5.82 -6.58 10.54
N GLU A 62 6.08 -6.63 9.24
CA GLU A 62 6.80 -7.76 8.65
C GLU A 62 8.31 -7.65 8.90
N ASN A 63 8.89 -6.49 8.58
CA ASN A 63 10.26 -6.11 8.93
C ASN A 63 10.47 -4.61 8.63
N PHE A 64 11.64 -4.10 9.00
CA PHE A 64 12.05 -2.70 8.79
C PHE A 64 13.38 -2.62 7.99
N VAL A 65 13.59 -3.56 7.06
CA VAL A 65 14.84 -3.61 6.28
C VAL A 65 14.96 -2.40 5.33
N LEU A 66 13.82 -1.96 4.78
CA LEU A 66 13.75 -0.79 3.90
C LEU A 66 13.68 0.50 4.73
N LYS A 67 14.54 1.47 4.40
CA LYS A 67 14.63 2.76 5.09
C LYS A 67 13.99 3.86 4.25
N HIS A 68 13.42 4.87 4.90
CA HIS A 68 12.95 6.09 4.24
C HIS A 68 14.14 6.98 3.88
N THR A 69 14.75 6.71 2.72
CA THR A 69 15.94 7.41 2.24
C THR A 69 15.63 8.69 1.44
N GLY A 70 14.37 8.95 1.09
CA GLY A 70 13.97 10.16 0.38
C GLY A 70 12.52 10.15 -0.14
N PRO A 71 12.12 11.18 -0.91
CA PRO A 71 10.79 11.27 -1.51
C PRO A 71 10.50 10.14 -2.50
N GLY A 72 9.21 9.79 -2.65
CA GLY A 72 8.76 8.75 -3.58
C GLY A 72 8.76 7.33 -2.99
N ILE A 73 9.14 7.18 -1.72
CA ILE A 73 9.04 5.91 -0.99
C ILE A 73 7.63 5.78 -0.41
N LEU A 74 6.97 4.67 -0.73
CA LEU A 74 5.69 4.29 -0.16
C LEU A 74 5.90 3.58 1.19
N SER A 75 5.19 4.01 2.23
CA SER A 75 5.22 3.35 3.55
C SER A 75 3.82 3.03 4.07
N MET A 76 3.72 1.97 4.86
CA MET A 76 2.53 1.72 5.67
C MET A 76 2.43 2.73 6.81
N ALA A 77 1.22 3.22 7.07
CA ALA A 77 0.90 3.91 8.31
C ALA A 77 0.66 2.90 9.45
N ASN A 78 0.82 3.36 10.69
CA ASN A 78 0.77 2.52 11.89
C ASN A 78 0.05 3.28 13.03
N ALA A 79 -0.66 2.57 13.90
CA ALA A 79 -1.40 3.15 15.04
C ALA A 79 -0.74 2.94 16.42
N GLY A 80 0.47 2.37 16.47
CA GLY A 80 1.23 2.13 17.69
C GLY A 80 2.43 1.21 17.43
N PRO A 81 3.13 0.69 18.44
CA PRO A 81 4.08 -0.38 18.21
C PRO A 81 3.35 -1.59 17.57
N ASN A 82 3.91 -2.14 16.48
CA ASN A 82 3.44 -3.38 15.83
C ASN A 82 2.04 -3.38 15.18
N THR A 83 1.51 -2.24 14.73
CA THR A 83 0.11 -2.12 14.26
C THR A 83 -0.07 -1.49 12.87
N ILE A 84 0.16 -2.24 11.79
CA ILE A 84 -0.08 -1.70 10.45
C ILE A 84 -1.58 -1.48 10.22
N VAL A 85 -1.95 -0.25 9.80
CA VAL A 85 -3.30 0.11 9.36
C VAL A 85 -3.39 0.18 7.83
N PRO A 86 -4.59 0.02 7.23
CA PRO A 86 -4.81 0.15 5.78
C PRO A 86 -4.81 1.61 5.31
N SER A 87 -3.76 2.33 5.69
CA SER A 87 -3.42 3.68 5.26
C SER A 87 -1.94 3.69 4.90
N PHE A 88 -1.60 4.50 3.91
CA PHE A 88 -0.25 4.58 3.36
C PHE A 88 0.19 6.05 3.37
N SER A 89 1.47 6.29 3.63
CA SER A 89 2.11 7.61 3.64
C SER A 89 3.24 7.69 2.65
#